data_AF-U4QBS1-F1
#
_entry.id   AF-U4QBS1-F1
#
_cell.length_a   1.000
_cell.length_b   1.000
_cell.length_c   1.000
_cell.angle_alpha   90.00
_cell.angle_beta   90.00
_cell.angle_gamma   90.00
#
_symmetry.space_group_name_H-M   'P 1'
#
loop_
_entity.id
_entity.type
_entity.pdbx_description
1 polymer ?
#
loop_
_entity_poly.entity_id
_entity_poly.type
_entity_poly.pdbx_seq_one_letter_code
_entity_poly.pdbx_strand_id
1 'polypeptide(L)'
;MCKSTFYPDKAYLEKLTLKCPHCSKALCKKRDRKQFFVYTCVNRCCPFYVRNLTSISKDEKTDFDKNPYKYKLHYYYRVFDIKLESLKADTCIPFAVDLSRIRNAGYVLGFVLTYHINYGLSTC
;
A
#
# COMPACT_ATOMS: atom_id res chain seq x y z
N MET A 1 -13.84 -29.66 20.21
CA MET A 1 -13.34 -28.53 21.02
C MET A 1 -11.87 -28.31 20.70
N CYS A 2 -11.55 -27.22 20.00
CA CYS A 2 -10.17 -26.89 19.61
C CYS A 2 -9.44 -26.25 20.81
N LYS A 3 -8.28 -26.81 21.21
CA LYS A 3 -7.53 -26.41 22.43
C LYS A 3 -6.34 -25.47 22.16
N SER A 4 -6.28 -24.78 21.02
CA SER A 4 -5.22 -23.82 20.75
C SER A 4 -5.71 -22.40 21.01
N THR A 5 -5.44 -21.86 22.20
CA THR A 5 -5.45 -20.42 22.43
C THR A 5 -4.29 -19.82 21.63
N PHE A 6 -4.58 -18.90 20.71
CA PHE A 6 -3.58 -18.13 19.98
C PHE A 6 -2.75 -17.31 20.97
N TYR A 7 -1.67 -17.89 21.48
CA TYR A 7 -0.62 -17.16 22.18
C TYR A 7 0.55 -17.04 21.20
N PRO A 8 0.68 -15.91 20.46
CA PRO A 8 1.82 -15.73 19.58
C PRO A 8 3.06 -15.56 20.46
N ASP A 9 3.83 -16.64 20.63
CA ASP A 9 5.17 -16.55 21.19
C ASP A 9 5.97 -15.46 20.46
N LYS A 10 6.80 -14.70 21.18
CA LYS A 10 7.65 -13.66 20.57
C LYS A 10 8.49 -14.20 19.40
N ALA A 11 8.89 -15.47 19.48
CA ALA A 11 9.59 -16.19 18.41
C ALA A 11 8.75 -16.41 17.14
N TYR A 12 7.41 -16.45 17.24
CA TYR A 12 6.50 -16.51 16.10
C TYR A 12 6.43 -15.16 15.37
N LEU A 13 6.42 -14.05 16.10
CA LEU A 13 6.46 -12.69 15.54
C LEU A 13 7.81 -12.38 14.88
N GLU A 14 8.92 -12.83 15.45
CA GLU A 14 10.27 -12.72 14.85
C GLU A 14 10.40 -13.51 13.52
N LYS A 15 9.52 -14.48 13.27
CA LYS A 15 9.52 -15.33 12.07
C LYS A 15 8.53 -14.90 11.00
N LEU A 16 8.00 -13.67 11.03
CA LEU A 16 7.08 -13.19 9.99
C LEU A 16 7.81 -13.01 8.65
N THR A 17 7.96 -14.11 7.92
CA THR A 17 8.66 -14.16 6.64
C THR A 17 7.67 -13.80 5.54
N LEU A 18 7.91 -12.68 4.86
CA LEU A 18 7.12 -12.29 3.69
C LEU A 18 7.29 -13.33 2.59
N LYS A 19 6.18 -13.91 2.11
CA LYS A 19 6.18 -14.92 1.05
C LYS A 19 5.55 -14.39 -0.22
N CYS A 20 6.06 -14.86 -1.36
CA CYS A 20 5.49 -14.55 -2.66
C CYS A 20 4.11 -15.22 -2.82
N PRO A 21 3.05 -14.51 -3.21
CA PRO A 21 1.72 -15.09 -3.38
C PRO A 21 1.63 -16.09 -4.55
N HIS A 22 2.62 -16.10 -5.45
CA HIS A 22 2.60 -16.94 -6.66
C HIS A 22 3.42 -18.23 -6.55
N CYS A 23 4.40 -18.29 -5.65
CA CYS A 23 5.26 -19.47 -5.50
C CYS A 23 5.59 -19.83 -4.05
N SER A 24 5.02 -19.10 -3.07
CA SER A 24 5.18 -19.32 -1.63
C SER A 24 6.62 -19.26 -1.10
N LYS A 25 7.60 -18.92 -1.93
CA LYS A 25 9.00 -18.69 -1.51
C LYS A 25 9.14 -17.35 -0.81
N ALA A 26 10.11 -17.26 0.11
CA ALA A 26 10.41 -16.03 0.83
C ALA A 26 10.81 -14.90 -0.13
N LEU A 27 10.35 -13.69 0.17
CA LEU A 27 10.74 -12.47 -0.52
C LEU A 27 12.03 -11.92 0.07
N CYS A 28 12.90 -11.38 -0.79
CA CYS A 28 14.16 -10.78 -0.38
C CYS A 28 14.05 -9.25 -0.41
N LYS A 29 14.56 -8.57 0.63
CA LYS A 29 14.66 -7.10 0.65
C LYS A 29 15.66 -6.66 -0.42
N LYS A 30 15.24 -5.82 -1.36
CA LYS A 30 16.08 -5.36 -2.50
C LYS A 30 16.43 -3.89 -2.45
N ARG A 31 15.52 -3.04 -1.97
CA ARG A 31 15.75 -1.59 -1.89
C ARG A 31 15.17 -1.01 -0.63
N ASP A 32 15.88 -0.02 -0.12
CA ASP A 32 15.43 0.84 0.97
C ASP A 32 15.00 2.20 0.40
N ARG A 33 13.85 2.71 0.84
CA ARG A 33 13.34 4.03 0.47
C ARG A 33 12.89 4.70 1.76
N LYS A 34 12.95 6.04 1.81
CA LYS A 34 12.67 6.83 3.02
C LYS A 34 11.38 6.46 3.77
N GLN A 35 10.35 5.99 3.07
CA GLN A 35 9.02 5.68 3.65
C GLN A 35 8.65 4.19 3.59
N PHE A 36 9.40 3.36 2.84
CA PHE A 36 9.03 1.96 2.64
C PHE A 36 10.20 1.11 2.16
N PHE A 37 10.15 -0.17 2.51
CA PHE A 37 11.07 -1.19 2.04
C PHE A 37 10.46 -1.95 0.86
N VAL A 38 11.28 -2.23 -0.16
CA VAL A 38 10.87 -3.02 -1.32
C VAL A 38 11.44 -4.43 -1.23
N TYR A 39 10.55 -5.40 -1.20
CA TYR A 39 10.82 -6.83 -1.24
C TYR A 39 10.55 -7.37 -2.64
N THR A 40 11.29 -8.39 -3.08
CA THR A 40 11.11 -9.02 -4.40
C THR A 40 11.20 -10.53 -4.32
N CYS A 41 10.47 -11.22 -5.21
CA CYS A 41 10.59 -12.65 -5.38
C CYS A 41 11.77 -12.99 -6.31
N VAL A 42 12.83 -13.58 -5.78
CA VAL A 42 14.05 -13.94 -6.55
C VAL A 42 13.92 -15.26 -7.32
N ASN A 43 12.82 -16.00 -7.13
CA ASN A 43 12.61 -17.31 -7.74
C ASN A 43 12.38 -17.21 -9.26
N ARG A 44 13.33 -17.69 -10.07
CA ARG A 44 13.21 -17.74 -11.54
C ARG A 44 12.20 -18.78 -12.04
N CYS A 45 11.81 -19.74 -11.19
CA CYS A 45 10.74 -20.70 -11.50
C CYS A 45 9.36 -20.21 -11.02
N CYS A 46 9.24 -18.96 -10.57
CA CYS A 46 7.97 -18.42 -10.12
C CYS A 46 6.97 -18.34 -11.29
N PRO A 47 5.74 -18.86 -11.17
CA PRO A 47 4.74 -18.79 -12.25
C PRO A 47 4.48 -17.36 -12.74
N PHE A 48 4.50 -16.38 -11.84
CA PHE A 48 4.38 -14.96 -12.18
C PHE A 48 5.53 -14.45 -13.04
N TYR A 49 6.76 -14.81 -12.67
CA TYR A 49 7.95 -14.42 -13.44
C TYR A 49 7.96 -15.07 -14.82
N VAL A 50 7.67 -16.36 -14.90
CA VAL A 50 7.62 -17.11 -16.16
C VAL A 50 6.56 -16.53 -17.08
N ARG A 51 5.34 -16.27 -16.58
CA ARG A 51 4.26 -15.65 -17.36
C ARG A 51 4.66 -14.29 -17.93
N ASN A 52 5.27 -13.42 -17.11
CA ASN A 52 5.75 -12.11 -17.57
C ASN A 52 6.90 -12.23 -18.58
N LEU A 53 7.78 -13.22 -18.41
CA LEU A 53 8.87 -13.47 -19.35
C LEU A 53 8.36 -14.02 -20.69
N THR A 54 7.24 -14.75 -20.70
CA THR A 54 6.62 -15.24 -21.94
C THR A 54 5.76 -14.19 -22.62
N SER A 55 5.28 -13.17 -21.91
CA SER A 55 4.43 -12.12 -22.48
C SER A 55 5.20 -11.00 -23.18
N ILE A 56 6.51 -10.88 -22.93
CA ILE A 56 7.35 -9.88 -23.61
C ILE A 56 7.71 -10.29 -25.03
N SER A 57 7.89 -9.31 -25.91
CA SER A 57 8.28 -9.56 -27.30
C SER A 57 9.73 -10.05 -27.43
N LYS A 58 10.10 -10.56 -28.61
CA LYS A 58 11.50 -10.97 -28.87
C LYS A 58 12.47 -9.80 -28.74
N ASP A 59 12.10 -8.63 -29.25
CA ASP A 59 12.92 -7.42 -29.18
C ASP A 59 13.09 -6.95 -27.73
N GLU A 60 11.99 -6.92 -26.97
CA GLU A 60 12.02 -6.59 -25.53
C GLU A 60 12.87 -7.58 -24.74
N LYS A 61 12.88 -8.86 -25.12
CA LYS A 61 13.72 -9.87 -24.48
C LYS A 61 15.21 -9.60 -24.74
N THR A 62 15.58 -9.22 -25.97
CA THR A 62 16.98 -8.84 -26.26
C THR A 62 17.40 -7.56 -25.56
N ASP A 63 16.49 -6.60 -25.39
CA ASP A 63 16.76 -5.39 -24.61
C ASP A 63 16.79 -5.69 -23.10
N PHE A 64 16.00 -6.65 -22.61
CA PHE A 64 16.06 -7.11 -21.23
C PHE A 64 17.42 -7.72 -20.89
N ASP A 65 18.00 -8.51 -21.80
CA ASP A 65 19.32 -9.12 -21.60
C ASP A 65 20.43 -8.05 -21.48
N LYS A 66 20.27 -6.91 -22.16
CA LYS A 66 21.18 -5.75 -22.07
C LYS A 66 20.87 -4.84 -20.88
N ASN A 67 19.58 -4.62 -20.61
CA ASN A 67 19.04 -3.63 -19.67
C ASN A 67 18.02 -4.26 -18.73
N PRO A 68 18.42 -5.16 -17.81
CA PRO A 68 17.49 -5.93 -16.98
C PRO A 68 16.68 -5.06 -16.00
N TYR A 69 17.15 -3.85 -15.69
CA TYR A 69 16.49 -2.93 -14.77
C TYR A 69 15.28 -2.21 -15.35
N LYS A 70 15.15 -2.19 -16.69
CA LYS A 70 14.07 -1.49 -17.40
C LYS A 70 12.73 -2.23 -17.29
N TYR A 71 12.77 -3.55 -17.11
CA TYR A 71 11.59 -4.42 -17.11
C TYR A 71 11.27 -4.93 -15.70
N LYS A 72 9.99 -4.89 -15.32
CA LYS A 72 9.50 -5.40 -14.02
C LYS A 72 8.90 -6.79 -14.18
N LEU A 73 9.77 -7.81 -14.27
CA LEU A 73 9.32 -9.20 -14.45
C LEU A 73 8.99 -9.92 -13.12
N HIS A 74 9.72 -9.58 -12.05
CA HIS A 74 9.53 -10.21 -10.74
C HIS A 74 8.40 -9.57 -9.95
N TYR A 75 7.80 -10.35 -9.04
CA TYR A 75 6.87 -9.81 -8.06
C TYR A 75 7.60 -8.89 -7.07
N TYR A 76 7.00 -7.73 -6.78
CA TYR A 76 7.49 -6.75 -5.82
C TYR A 76 6.43 -6.48 -4.77
N TYR A 77 6.84 -6.43 -3.51
CA TYR A 77 6.00 -6.09 -2.38
C TYR A 77 6.61 -4.90 -1.63
N ARG A 78 5.77 -3.99 -1.15
CA ARG A 78 6.20 -2.81 -0.40
C ARG A 78 5.72 -2.94 1.03
N VAL A 79 6.67 -2.81 1.96
CA VAL A 79 6.37 -2.71 3.40
C VAL A 79 6.56 -1.25 3.76
N PHE A 80 5.46 -0.58 4.10
CA PHE A 80 5.50 0.80 4.53
C PHE A 80 5.91 0.87 5.99
N ASP A 81 6.84 1.76 6.30
CA ASP A 81 7.26 2.05 7.68
C ASP A 81 6.42 3.23 8.20
N ILE A 82 5.13 2.99 8.37
CA ILE A 82 4.17 3.98 8.87
C ILE A 82 3.70 3.53 10.23
N LYS A 83 3.80 4.43 11.21
CA LYS A 83 3.23 4.22 12.54
C LYS A 83 1.72 4.41 12.46
N LEU A 84 0.94 3.42 12.90
CA LEU A 84 -0.53 3.49 12.82
C LEU A 84 -1.07 4.70 13.61
N GLU A 85 -0.36 5.14 14.64
CA GLU A 85 -0.67 6.33 15.42
C GLU A 85 -0.65 7.60 14.58
N SER A 86 0.26 7.70 13.59
CA SER A 86 0.30 8.83 12.66
C SER A 86 -0.84 8.85 11.64
N LEU A 87 -1.61 7.75 11.55
CA LEU A 87 -2.82 7.66 10.74
C LEU A 87 -4.08 7.97 11.54
N LYS A 88 -3.98 8.15 12.86
CA LYS A 88 -5.13 8.59 13.66
C LYS A 88 -5.49 10.00 13.18
N ALA A 89 -6.76 10.19 12.87
CA ALA A 89 -7.30 11.52 12.67
C ALA A 89 -6.97 12.35 13.91
N ASP A 90 -6.53 13.59 13.71
CA ASP A 90 -6.48 14.56 14.79
C ASP A 90 -7.87 14.56 15.43
N THR A 91 -7.93 14.55 16.76
CA THR A 91 -9.20 14.59 17.48
C THR A 91 -9.88 15.90 17.15
N CYS A 92 -10.78 15.86 16.17
CA CYS A 92 -11.66 16.96 15.89
C CYS A 92 -12.52 17.21 17.12
N ILE A 93 -12.29 18.33 17.80
CA ILE A 93 -13.23 18.82 18.77
C ILE A 93 -14.24 19.62 17.94
N PRO A 94 -15.48 19.13 17.74
CA PRO A 94 -16.45 19.87 16.97
C PRO A 94 -16.71 21.20 17.67
N PHE A 95 -16.27 22.31 17.06
CA PHE A 95 -16.66 23.63 17.50
C PHE A 95 -18.14 23.82 17.16
N ALA A 96 -18.93 24.34 18.09
CA ALA A 96 -20.31 24.71 17.80
C ALA A 96 -20.31 25.85 16.77
N VAL A 97 -20.76 25.57 15.55
CA VAL A 97 -20.87 26.58 14.48
C VAL A 97 -22.26 27.20 14.53
N ASP A 98 -22.32 28.50 14.78
CA ASP A 98 -23.56 29.28 14.70
C ASP A 98 -23.81 29.75 13.26
N LEU A 99 -24.81 29.16 12.61
CA LEU A 99 -25.20 29.48 11.24
C LEU A 99 -26.14 30.69 11.14
N SER A 100 -26.61 31.23 12.26
CA SER A 100 -27.58 32.35 12.28
C SER A 100 -27.02 33.65 11.69
N ARG A 101 -25.68 33.78 11.62
CA ARG A 101 -24.98 34.98 11.14
C ARG A 101 -24.62 34.94 9.64
N ILE A 102 -25.05 33.90 8.92
CA ILE A 102 -24.73 33.78 7.49
C ILE A 102 -25.50 34.82 6.69
N ARG A 103 -24.77 35.65 5.95
CA ARG A 103 -25.32 36.72 5.10
C ARG A 103 -25.75 36.26 3.71
N ASN A 104 -25.26 35.09 3.28
CA ASN A 104 -25.54 34.53 1.95
C ASN A 104 -26.79 33.65 1.96
N ALA A 105 -27.39 33.45 0.79
CA ALA A 105 -28.53 32.55 0.65
C ALA A 105 -28.16 31.09 0.99
N GLY A 106 -29.10 30.35 1.59
CA GLY A 106 -28.86 28.99 2.06
C GLY A 106 -28.42 27.99 0.98
N TYR A 107 -28.83 28.20 -0.28
CA TYR A 107 -28.39 27.34 -1.39
C TYR A 107 -26.89 27.49 -1.68
N VAL A 108 -26.30 28.67 -1.45
CA VAL A 108 -24.86 28.92 -1.62
C VAL A 108 -24.08 28.13 -0.57
N LEU A 109 -24.55 28.14 0.68
CA LEU A 109 -23.99 27.30 1.75
C LEU A 109 -24.09 25.82 1.38
N GLY A 110 -25.24 25.37 0.87
CA GLY A 110 -25.43 24.00 0.40
C GLY A 110 -24.43 23.61 -0.70
N PHE A 111 -24.18 24.48 -1.68
CA PHE A 111 -23.17 24.23 -2.71
C PHE A 111 -21.75 24.14 -2.15
N VAL A 112 -21.36 25.05 -1.26
CA VAL A 112 -20.03 25.05 -0.64
C VAL A 112 -19.82 23.77 0.19
N LEU A 113 -20.80 23.37 1.01
CA LEU A 113 -20.72 22.14 1.79
C LEU A 113 -20.68 20.89 0.90
N THR A 114 -21.49 20.86 -0.16
CA THR A 114 -21.50 19.74 -1.12
C THR A 114 -20.15 19.63 -1.82
N TYR A 115 -19.57 20.74 -2.25
CA TYR A 115 -18.23 20.75 -2.83
C TYR A 115 -17.19 20.26 -1.82
N HIS A 116 -17.23 20.77 -0.59
CA HIS A 116 -16.29 20.42 0.47
C HIS A 116 -16.28 18.92 0.79
N ILE A 117 -17.46 18.31 0.93
CA ILE A 117 -17.62 16.87 1.20
C ILE A 117 -17.15 16.02 0.01
N ASN A 118 -17.55 16.39 -1.23
CA ASN A 118 -17.21 15.60 -2.42
C ASN A 118 -15.70 15.55 -2.70
N TYR A 119 -14.97 16.62 -2.37
CA TYR A 119 -13.52 16.66 -2.53
C TYR A 119 -12.76 16.10 -1.33
N GLY A 120 -13.46 15.57 -0.31
CA GLY A 120 -12.82 15.04 0.89
C GLY A 120 -11.95 16.07 1.60
N LEU A 121 -12.28 17.36 1.43
CA LEU A 121 -11.58 18.44 2.10
C LEU A 121 -11.93 18.33 3.57
N SER A 122 -11.01 17.74 4.32
CA SER A 122 -11.16 17.57 5.76
C SER A 122 -10.97 18.96 6.37
N THR A 123 -12.07 19.64 6.70
CA THR A 123 -12.00 20.60 7.81
C THR A 123 -11.93 19.75 9.05
N CYS A 124 -10.93 20.05 9.89
CA CYS A 124 -10.65 19.41 11.18
C CYS A 124 -11.88 18.73 11.73
#